data_AF-A0A6A3TES8-F1
#
_entry.id   AF-A0A6A3TES8-F1
#
_cell.length_a   1.000
_cell.length_b   1.000
_cell.length_c   1.000
_cell.angle_alpha   90.00
_cell.angle_beta   90.00
_cell.angle_gamma   90.00
#
_symmetry.space_group_name_H-M   'P 1'
#
loop_
_entity.id
_entity.type
_entity.pdbx_description
1 polymer ?
#
loop_
_entity_poly.entity_id
_entity_poly.type
_entity_poly.pdbx_seq_one_letter_code
_entity_poly.pdbx_strand_id
1 'polypeptide(L)'
;MRLKTSLITSIFRSALAPASVREFQLRFALWFYTTGMAFQKAEHNSLMDALRVITPFAVVPNRHQLATTLLDMCYDDLRSKLMLSAKGKRVTLTTDGYPTPTGRLSSTTCCSWVI
;
A
#
# COMPACT_ATOMS: atom_id res chain seq x y z
N MET A 1 4.35 -31.02 45.50
CA MET A 1 4.83 -30.81 44.12
C MET A 1 3.78 -30.00 43.36
N ARG A 2 4.04 -28.73 43.03
CA ARG A 2 3.12 -27.90 42.22
C ARG A 2 3.39 -28.18 40.74
N LEU A 3 2.43 -28.76 40.03
CA LEU A 3 2.44 -28.88 38.57
C LEU A 3 2.24 -27.48 37.99
N LYS A 4 3.31 -26.92 37.41
CA LYS A 4 3.29 -25.62 36.73
C LYS A 4 2.77 -25.85 35.32
N THR A 5 1.46 -25.73 35.13
CA THR A 5 0.82 -25.79 33.82
C THR A 5 1.41 -24.69 32.95
N SER A 6 2.06 -25.06 31.84
CA SER A 6 2.50 -24.10 30.84
C SER A 6 1.27 -23.38 30.25
N LEU A 7 1.31 -22.05 30.21
CA LEU A 7 0.30 -21.24 29.54
C LEU A 7 0.17 -21.72 28.08
N ILE A 8 -1.05 -22.06 27.67
CA ILE A 8 -1.43 -22.54 26.32
C ILE A 8 -1.06 -21.50 25.23
N THR A 9 -0.68 -20.28 25.60
CA THR A 9 -0.27 -19.22 24.67
C THR A 9 1.11 -19.43 24.04
N SER A 10 1.94 -20.37 24.50
CA SER A 10 3.26 -20.62 23.88
C SER A 10 3.21 -21.40 22.56
N ILE A 11 2.02 -21.81 22.10
CA ILE A 11 1.83 -22.66 20.92
C ILE A 11 1.45 -21.85 19.67
N PHE A 12 1.10 -20.57 19.82
CA PHE A 12 0.80 -19.70 18.67
C PHE A 12 2.08 -19.21 18.00
N ARG A 13 2.77 -20.14 17.32
CA ARG A 13 3.78 -19.80 16.33
C ARG A 13 3.12 -19.75 14.96
N SER A 14 2.62 -18.58 14.61
CA SER A 14 2.53 -18.16 13.21
C SER A 14 3.07 -16.75 13.11
N ALA A 15 4.38 -16.63 13.38
CA ALA A 15 5.16 -15.60 12.70
C ALA A 15 4.99 -15.92 11.21
N LEU A 16 4.13 -15.15 10.53
CA LEU A 16 3.88 -15.26 9.10
C LEU A 16 5.22 -15.48 8.39
N ALA A 17 5.25 -16.42 7.44
CA ALA A 17 6.45 -16.63 6.65
C ALA A 17 6.88 -15.28 6.03
N PRO A 18 8.19 -15.00 5.89
CA PRO A 18 8.65 -13.70 5.39
C PRO A 18 8.07 -13.34 4.02
N ALA A 19 7.76 -14.34 3.19
CA ALA A 19 7.06 -14.15 1.91
C ALA A 19 5.62 -13.63 2.11
N SER A 20 4.87 -14.15 3.08
CA SER A 20 3.51 -13.70 3.39
C SER A 20 3.47 -12.29 3.97
N VAL A 21 4.47 -11.93 4.79
CA VAL A 21 4.64 -10.55 5.28
C VAL A 21 4.89 -9.59 4.12
N ARG A 22 5.80 -9.96 3.20
CA ARG A 22 6.11 -9.15 2.02
C ARG A 22 4.89 -8.99 1.11
N GLU A 23 4.15 -10.06 0.86
CA GLU A 23 2.92 -10.02 0.06
C GLU A 23 1.87 -9.09 0.68
N PHE A 24 1.68 -9.18 2.00
CA PHE A 24 0.79 -8.26 2.72
C PHE A 24 1.25 -6.80 2.56
N GLN A 25 2.53 -6.51 2.75
CA GLN A 25 3.09 -5.16 2.60
C GLN A 25 2.87 -4.59 1.20
N LEU A 26 3.06 -5.39 0.16
CA LEU A 26 2.82 -4.97 -1.23
C LEU A 26 1.33 -4.69 -1.50
N ARG A 27 0.42 -5.56 -1.03
CA ARG A 27 -1.03 -5.33 -1.19
C ARG A 27 -1.51 -4.11 -0.42
N PHE A 28 -0.98 -3.90 0.78
CA PHE A 28 -1.29 -2.75 1.61
C PHE A 28 -0.77 -1.45 0.98
N ALA A 29 0.45 -1.45 0.44
CA ALA A 29 1.00 -0.32 -0.30
C ALA A 29 0.20 -0.01 -1.57
N LEU A 30 -0.21 -1.03 -2.32
CA LEU A 30 -1.06 -0.87 -3.50
C LEU A 30 -2.40 -0.23 -3.12
N TRP A 31 -3.03 -0.64 -2.02
CA TRP A 31 -4.26 -0.02 -1.54
C TRP A 31 -4.07 1.46 -1.19
N PHE A 32 -2.95 1.82 -0.54
CA PHE A 32 -2.61 3.23 -0.28
C PHE A 32 -2.41 4.02 -1.57
N TYR A 33 -1.71 3.44 -2.55
CA TYR A 33 -1.47 4.05 -3.86
C TYR A 33 -2.77 4.33 -4.61
N THR A 34 -3.68 3.35 -4.67
CA THR A 34 -4.91 3.45 -5.47
C THR A 34 -5.96 4.33 -4.83
N THR A 35 -5.98 4.44 -3.50
CA THR A 35 -6.95 5.26 -2.75
C THR A 35 -6.46 6.68 -2.45
N GLY A 36 -5.17 6.97 -2.69
CA GLY A 36 -4.58 8.28 -2.40
C GLY A 36 -4.56 8.62 -0.90
N MET A 37 -4.51 7.60 -0.04
CA MET A 37 -4.54 7.80 1.42
C MET A 37 -3.27 8.48 1.93
N ALA A 38 -3.42 9.42 2.87
CA ALA A 38 -2.29 10.09 3.50
C ALA A 38 -1.43 9.12 4.34
N PHE A 39 -0.11 9.18 4.21
CA PHE A 39 0.85 8.29 4.88
C PHE A 39 0.69 8.19 6.40
N GLN A 40 0.25 9.26 7.06
CA GLN A 40 -0.01 9.27 8.51
C GLN A 40 -1.07 8.23 8.92
N LYS A 41 -1.98 7.86 8.00
CA LYS A 41 -3.02 6.86 8.27
C LYS A 41 -2.45 5.45 8.39
N ALA A 42 -1.25 5.18 7.85
CA ALA A 42 -0.61 3.85 7.93
C ALA A 42 -0.26 3.47 9.37
N GLU A 43 -0.06 4.46 10.25
CA GLU A 43 0.31 4.27 11.67
C GLU A 43 -0.84 4.64 12.62
N HIS A 44 -2.05 4.88 12.09
CA HIS A 44 -3.18 5.31 12.92
C HIS A 44 -3.66 4.17 13.84
N ASN A 45 -3.87 4.48 15.13
CA ASN A 45 -4.20 3.49 16.15
C ASN A 45 -5.42 2.64 15.79
N SER A 46 -6.49 3.24 15.26
CA SER A 46 -7.68 2.47 14.87
C SER A 46 -7.40 1.43 13.77
N LEU A 47 -6.46 1.71 12.86
CA LEU A 47 -6.04 0.76 11.83
C LEU A 47 -5.19 -0.36 12.45
N MET A 48 -4.27 0.00 13.35
CA MET A 48 -3.46 -0.97 14.09
C MET A 48 -4.34 -1.91 14.92
N ASP A 49 -5.36 -1.38 15.60
CA ASP A 49 -6.29 -2.17 16.40
C ASP A 49 -7.13 -3.11 15.54
N ALA A 50 -7.63 -2.63 14.39
CA ALA A 50 -8.33 -3.49 13.43
C ALA A 50 -7.43 -4.61 12.89
N LEU A 51 -6.15 -4.32 12.58
CA LEU A 51 -5.20 -5.31 12.08
C LEU A 51 -4.80 -6.33 13.15
N ARG A 52 -4.70 -5.91 14.42
CA ARG A 52 -4.43 -6.81 15.56
C ARG A 52 -5.53 -7.85 15.78
N VAL A 53 -6.78 -7.50 15.50
CA VAL A 53 -7.93 -8.43 15.59
C VAL A 53 -7.81 -9.55 14.55
N ILE A 54 -7.38 -9.21 13.34
CA ILE A 54 -7.31 -10.16 12.21
C ILE A 54 -6.02 -10.98 12.28
N THR A 55 -4.89 -10.33 12.56
CA THR A 55 -3.59 -10.98 12.59
C THR A 55 -2.70 -10.32 13.64
N PRO A 56 -2.56 -10.92 14.84
CA PRO A 56 -1.81 -10.31 15.95
C PRO A 56 -0.31 -10.14 15.64
N PHE A 57 0.19 -10.76 14.56
CA PHE A 57 1.59 -10.71 14.11
C PHE A 57 1.76 -10.00 12.75
N ALA A 58 0.75 -9.27 12.26
CA ALA A 58 0.89 -8.49 11.03
C ALA A 58 1.91 -7.37 11.20
N VAL A 59 2.96 -7.37 10.38
CA VAL A 59 3.95 -6.29 10.32
C VAL A 59 3.50 -5.27 9.28
N VAL A 60 2.85 -4.20 9.76
CA VAL A 60 2.40 -3.09 8.91
C VAL A 60 3.61 -2.26 8.50
N PRO A 61 3.73 -1.89 7.22
CA PRO A 61 4.82 -1.03 6.78
C PRO A 61 4.68 0.35 7.41
N ASN A 62 5.80 0.90 7.87
CA ASN A 62 5.79 2.25 8.44
C ASN A 62 5.65 3.31 7.35
N ARG A 63 5.37 4.56 7.75
CA ARG A 63 5.18 5.68 6.82
C ARG A 63 6.37 5.91 5.88
N HIS A 64 7.60 5.68 6.34
CA HIS A 64 8.82 5.91 5.55
C HIS A 64 9.04 4.81 4.50
N GLN A 65 8.77 3.55 4.86
CA GLN A 65 8.78 2.41 3.95
C GLN A 65 7.68 2.55 2.90
N LEU A 66 6.52 3.06 3.29
CA LEU A 66 5.44 3.34 2.36
C LEU A 66 5.83 4.43 1.37
N ALA A 67 6.32 5.58 1.87
CA ALA A 67 6.63 6.75 1.05
C ALA A 67 7.83 6.58 0.11
N THR A 68 8.62 5.52 0.27
CA THR A 68 9.81 5.26 -0.56
C THR A 68 9.65 3.94 -1.30
N THR A 69 10.28 2.87 -0.79
CA THR A 69 10.48 1.62 -1.50
C THR A 69 9.19 0.94 -1.93
N LEU A 70 8.15 0.93 -1.10
CA LEU A 70 6.92 0.20 -1.40
C LEU A 70 6.08 0.87 -2.50
N LEU A 71 5.91 2.20 -2.42
CA LEU A 71 5.16 2.91 -3.46
C LEU A 71 5.92 2.97 -4.79
N ASP A 72 7.25 3.10 -4.76
CA ASP A 72 8.06 3.05 -5.98
C ASP A 72 7.89 1.68 -6.69
N MET A 73 7.92 0.58 -5.94
CA MET A 73 7.67 -0.75 -6.49
C MET A 73 6.24 -0.88 -7.06
N CYS A 74 5.22 -0.33 -6.37
CA CYS A 74 3.85 -0.33 -6.88
C CYS A 74 3.71 0.49 -8.16
N TYR A 75 4.37 1.65 -8.22
CA TYR A 75 4.40 2.51 -9.40
C TYR A 75 5.03 1.80 -10.58
N ASP A 76 6.21 1.18 -10.41
CA ASP A 76 6.92 0.49 -11.48
C ASP A 76 6.14 -0.72 -12.02
N ASP A 77 5.48 -1.48 -11.15
CA ASP A 77 4.64 -2.61 -11.55
C ASP A 77 3.40 -2.14 -12.36
N LEU A 78 2.69 -1.11 -11.86
CA LEU A 78 1.54 -0.52 -12.56
C LEU A 78 1.94 0.11 -13.88
N ARG A 79 3.06 0.85 -13.91
CA ARG A 79 3.62 1.46 -15.12
C ARG A 79 3.98 0.40 -16.15
N SER A 80 4.62 -0.70 -15.73
CA SER A 80 4.98 -1.79 -16.64
C SER A 80 3.75 -2.44 -17.26
N LYS A 81 2.72 -2.71 -16.45
CA LYS A 81 1.42 -3.24 -16.93
C LYS A 81 0.71 -2.26 -17.87
N LEU A 82 0.73 -0.96 -17.55
CA LEU A 82 0.15 0.09 -18.38
C LEU A 82 0.87 0.17 -19.73
N MET A 83 2.20 0.21 -19.74
CA MET A 83 3.01 0.28 -20.95
C MET A 83 2.79 -0.93 -21.86
N LEU A 84 2.70 -2.13 -21.28
CA LEU A 84 2.34 -3.34 -22.03
C LEU A 84 0.93 -3.26 -22.61
N SER A 85 -0.04 -2.77 -21.83
CA SER A 85 -1.41 -2.62 -22.31
C SER A 85 -1.53 -1.58 -23.42
N ALA A 86 -0.82 -0.44 -23.30
CA ALA A 86 -0.82 0.70 -24.23
C ALA A 86 -0.06 0.45 -25.54
N LYS A 87 0.85 -0.54 -25.55
CA LYS A 87 1.67 -0.81 -26.73
C LYS A 87 0.81 -1.11 -27.96
N GLY A 88 0.99 -0.30 -29.01
CA GLY A 88 0.29 -0.46 -30.28
C GLY A 88 -1.17 0.00 -30.29
N LYS A 89 -1.67 0.58 -29.19
CA LYS A 89 -3.03 1.13 -29.10
C LYS A 89 -2.99 2.65 -29.21
N ARG A 90 -4.00 3.24 -29.85
CA ARG A 90 -4.25 4.68 -29.77
C ARG A 90 -4.73 5.01 -28.35
N VAL A 91 -4.02 5.89 -27.66
CA VAL A 91 -4.36 6.38 -26.32
C VAL A 91 -4.53 7.90 -26.36
N THR A 92 -5.38 8.42 -25.48
CA THR A 92 -5.61 9.86 -25.38
C THR A 92 -5.02 10.36 -24.06
N LEU A 93 -4.24 11.43 -24.14
CA LEU A 93 -3.69 12.10 -22.97
C LEU A 93 -4.65 13.19 -22.53
N THR A 94 -5.14 13.13 -21.29
CA THR A 94 -5.91 14.21 -20.70
C THR A 94 -5.03 14.93 -19.68
N THR A 95 -4.88 16.25 -19.85
CA THR A 95 -4.16 17.10 -18.91
C THR A 95 -5.19 17.98 -18.21
N ASP A 96 -5.36 17.80 -16.91
CA ASP A 96 -6.21 18.63 -16.07
C ASP A 96 -5.34 19.65 -15.31
N GLY A 97 -5.70 20.93 -15.42
CA GLY A 97 -5.06 22.02 -14.69
C GLY A 97 -6.02 22.60 -13.67
N TYR A 98 -5.57 22.78 -12.44
CA TYR A 98 -6.34 23.49 -11.42
C TYR A 98 -5.55 24.69 -10.85
N PRO A 99 -6.22 25.81 -10.58
CA PRO A 99 -5.57 26.98 -9.99
C PRO A 99 -5.25 26.69 -8.52
N THR A 100 -4.01 26.97 -8.12
CA THR A 100 -3.62 26.94 -6.70
C THR A 100 -3.82 28.33 -6.05
N PRO A 101 -4.00 28.41 -4.72
CA PRO A 101 -4.14 29.69 -4.00
C PRO A 101 -2.96 30.65 -4.20
N THR A 102 -1.80 30.13 -4.61
CA THR A 102 -0.58 30.89 -4.90
C THR A 102 -0.51 31.41 -6.34
N GLY A 103 -1.56 31.22 -7.14
CA GLY A 103 -1.62 31.65 -8.54
C GLY A 103 -0.83 30.79 -9.53
N ARG A 104 -0.21 29.70 -9.06
CA ARG A 104 0.48 28.74 -9.93
C ARG A 104 -0.51 27.72 -10.48
N LEU A 105 -0.45 27.44 -11.79
CA LEU A 105 -1.17 26.32 -12.38
C LEU A 105 -0.46 25.03 -11.96
N SER A 106 -1.16 24.18 -11.22
CA SER A 106 -0.73 22.81 -10.98
C SER A 106 -1.44 21.94 -12.02
N SER A 107 -0.66 21.15 -12.76
CA SER A 107 -1.19 20.19 -13.74
C SER A 107 -1.05 18.78 -13.20
N THR A 108 -2.13 18.01 -13.24
CA THR A 108 -2.05 16.56 -13.14
C THR A 108 -2.14 16.01 -14.57
N THR A 109 -1.42 14.93 -14.84
CA THR A 109 -1.43 14.29 -16.16
C THR A 109 -1.92 12.87 -15.98
N CYS A 110 -3.08 12.55 -16.53
CA CYS A 110 -3.66 11.21 -16.45
C CYS A 110 -3.84 10.64 -17.86
N CYS A 111 -3.24 9.48 -18.11
CA CYS A 111 -3.44 8.74 -19.36
C CYS A 111 -4.74 7.94 -19.25
N SER A 112 -5.75 8.31 -20.04
CA SER A 112 -7.06 7.66 -20.04
C SER A 112 -7.26 6.82 -21.30
N TRP A 113 -7.87 5.66 -21.14
CA TRP A 113 -8.29 4.81 -22.25
C TRP A 113 -9.55 5.42 -22.87
N VAL A 114 -9.44 5.90 -24.11
CA VAL A 114 -10.61 6.20 -24.93
C VAL A 114 -10.89 4.94 -25.75
N ILE A 115 -11.96 4.23 -25.40
CA ILE A 115 -12.64 3.28 -26.29
C ILE A 115 -13.73 4.09 -27.00
#